data_AF-A0A436QRJ6-F1
#
_entry.id   AF-A0A436QRJ6-F1
#
_cell.length_a   1.000
_cell.length_b   1.000
_cell.length_c   1.000
_cell.angle_alpha   90.00
_cell.angle_beta   90.00
_cell.angle_gamma   90.00
#
_symmetry.space_group_name_H-M   'P 1'
#
loop_
_entity.id
_entity.type
_entity.pdbx_description
1 polymer ?
#
loop_
_entity_poly.entity_id
_entity_poly.type
_entity_poly.pdbx_seq_one_letter_code
_entity_poly.pdbx_strand_id
1 'polypeptide(L)'
;MADTIAAAGIEWEGRILSLQHQLRALEHTARVPGSREGQQWHQLHFAFHSELTSLCPNTWWQKLRQQLFIQSERYRRLSGPLDEEGRDVSAEHEAIAKAAIIRDTEAAVRHMAAHLRRTTDILLKSRIPFSED
;
A
#
# COMPACT_ATOMS: atom_id res chain seq x y z
N MET A 1 -4.20 -9.30 -7.63
CA MET A 1 -5.41 -8.86 -6.92
C MET A 1 -6.63 -9.61 -7.42
N ALA A 2 -6.99 -9.56 -8.72
CA ALA A 2 -8.16 -10.27 -9.25
C ALA A 2 -8.20 -11.76 -8.88
N ASP A 3 -7.14 -12.52 -9.17
CA ASP A 3 -7.03 -13.94 -8.78
C ASP A 3 -7.21 -14.15 -7.27
N THR A 4 -6.64 -13.23 -6.47
CA THR A 4 -6.72 -13.31 -5.01
C THR A 4 -8.14 -13.09 -4.50
N ILE A 5 -8.84 -12.09 -5.04
CA ILE A 5 -10.22 -11.78 -4.68
C ILE A 5 -11.14 -12.93 -5.09
N ALA A 6 -10.92 -13.53 -6.27
CA ALA A 6 -11.69 -14.68 -6.75
C ALA A 6 -11.51 -15.91 -5.85
N ALA A 7 -10.31 -16.12 -5.31
CA ALA A 7 -9.99 -17.23 -4.41
C ALA A 7 -10.19 -16.91 -2.91
N ALA A 8 -10.61 -15.70 -2.56
CA ALA A 8 -10.67 -15.23 -1.18
C ALA A 8 -11.78 -15.95 -0.37
N GLY A 9 -11.38 -16.50 0.77
CA GLY A 9 -12.25 -17.02 1.82
C GLY A 9 -12.25 -16.14 3.07
N ILE A 10 -13.07 -16.50 4.06
CA ILE A 10 -13.28 -15.72 5.28
C ILE A 10 -11.99 -15.52 6.09
N GLU A 11 -11.09 -16.51 6.06
CA GLU A 11 -9.79 -16.43 6.75
C GLU A 11 -8.89 -15.36 6.12
N TRP A 12 -8.94 -15.21 4.79
CA TRP A 12 -8.20 -14.15 4.09
C TRP A 12 -8.80 -12.77 4.40
N GLU A 13 -10.13 -12.67 4.41
CA GLU A 13 -10.83 -11.42 4.76
C GLU A 13 -10.46 -10.97 6.18
N GLY A 14 -10.42 -11.89 7.15
CA GLY A 14 -9.97 -11.62 8.51
C GLY A 14 -8.53 -11.11 8.61
N ARG A 15 -7.60 -11.66 7.81
CA ARG A 15 -6.21 -11.16 7.74
C ARG A 15 -6.14 -9.75 7.18
N ILE A 16 -6.88 -9.46 6.11
CA ILE A 16 -6.93 -8.11 5.51
C ILE A 16 -7.49 -7.09 6.51
N LEU A 17 -8.59 -7.40 7.18
CA LEU A 17 -9.18 -6.53 8.20
C LEU A 17 -8.21 -6.25 9.35
N SER A 18 -7.54 -7.29 9.86
CA SER A 18 -6.54 -7.16 10.92
C SER A 18 -5.36 -6.26 10.50
N LEU A 19 -4.79 -6.51 9.32
CA LEU A 19 -3.68 -5.72 8.79
C LEU A 19 -4.07 -4.25 8.56
N GLN A 20 -5.24 -4.00 7.98
CA GLN A 20 -5.76 -2.63 7.77
C GLN A 20 -5.99 -1.90 9.09
N HIS A 21 -6.58 -2.58 10.08
CA HIS A 21 -6.78 -2.01 11.41
C HIS A 21 -5.45 -1.64 12.09
N GLN A 22 -4.47 -2.54 12.06
CA GLN A 22 -3.14 -2.30 12.63
C GLN A 22 -2.40 -1.16 11.93
N LEU A 23 -2.51 -1.04 10.60
CA LEU A 23 -1.95 0.07 9.83
C LEU A 23 -2.54 1.42 10.26
N ARG A 24 -3.86 1.49 10.38
CA ARG A 24 -4.57 2.70 10.80
C ARG A 24 -4.18 3.11 12.22
N ALA A 25 -4.06 2.15 13.13
CA ALA A 25 -3.67 2.42 14.52
C ALA A 25 -2.28 3.06 14.65
N LEU A 26 -1.38 2.82 13.68
CA LEU A 26 -0.01 3.32 13.69
C LEU A 26 0.23 4.49 12.71
N GLU A 27 -0.80 5.03 12.07
CA GLU A 27 -0.66 6.00 10.97
C GLU A 27 0.19 7.23 11.35
N HIS A 28 -0.02 7.80 12.53
CA HIS A 28 0.73 8.98 12.98
C HIS A 28 2.23 8.72 13.12
N THR A 29 2.62 7.48 13.41
CA THR A 29 4.02 7.08 13.60
C THR A 29 4.77 6.88 12.28
N ALA A 30 4.05 6.68 11.17
CA ALA A 30 4.61 6.47 9.84
C ALA A 30 5.41 7.69 9.34
N ARG A 31 5.16 8.88 9.92
CA ARG A 31 5.82 10.14 9.58
C ARG A 31 7.08 10.41 10.41
N VAL A 32 7.43 9.54 11.36
CA VAL A 32 8.61 9.70 12.24
C VAL A 32 9.72 8.75 11.78
N PRO A 33 10.70 9.21 10.98
CA PRO A 33 11.75 8.34 10.45
C PRO A 33 12.58 7.72 11.57
N GLY A 34 12.88 6.43 11.45
CA GLY A 34 13.74 5.71 12.40
C GLY A 34 13.07 5.27 13.72
N SER A 35 11.83 5.71 13.99
CA SER A 35 11.08 5.23 15.16
C SER A 35 10.74 3.74 15.05
N ARG A 36 10.68 3.04 16.19
CA ARG A 36 10.29 1.62 16.25
C ARG A 36 8.89 1.40 15.67
N GLU A 37 7.97 2.31 15.96
CA GLU A 37 6.58 2.25 15.48
C GLU A 37 6.50 2.52 13.98
N GLY A 38 7.27 3.48 13.44
CA GLY A 38 7.38 3.70 12.00
C GLY A 38 7.94 2.48 11.26
N GLN A 39 8.93 1.79 11.82
CA GLN A 39 9.43 0.52 11.29
C GLN A 39 8.34 -0.56 11.28
N GLN A 40 7.58 -0.68 12.37
CA GLN A 40 6.45 -1.61 12.47
C GLN A 40 5.36 -1.28 11.46
N TRP A 41 5.00 -0.01 11.28
CA TRP A 41 4.05 0.42 10.26
C TRP A 41 4.51 0.00 8.86
N HIS A 42 5.80 0.13 8.53
CA HIS A 42 6.33 -0.32 7.24
C HIS A 42 6.26 -1.83 7.04
N GLN A 43 6.48 -2.61 8.09
CA GLN A 43 6.33 -4.08 8.04
C GLN A 43 4.86 -4.47 7.79
N LEU A 44 3.93 -3.82 8.48
CA LEU A 44 2.49 -4.02 8.29
C LEU A 44 2.05 -3.58 6.89
N HIS A 45 2.62 -2.49 6.37
CA HIS A 45 2.36 -2.00 5.02
C HIS A 45 2.75 -3.04 3.98
N PHE A 46 3.95 -3.61 4.09
CA PHE A 46 4.40 -4.72 3.25
C PHE A 46 3.47 -5.93 3.38
N ALA A 47 3.09 -6.31 4.60
CA ALA A 47 2.22 -7.46 4.85
C ALA A 47 0.83 -7.28 4.24
N PHE A 48 0.19 -6.11 4.42
CA PHE A 48 -1.10 -5.77 3.82
C PHE A 48 -1.07 -5.90 2.30
N HIS A 49 -0.08 -5.26 1.68
CA HIS A 49 0.11 -5.26 0.24
C HIS A 49 0.41 -6.66 -0.32
N SER A 50 1.15 -7.48 0.43
CA SER A 50 1.44 -8.87 0.06
C SER A 50 0.19 -9.74 0.17
N GLU A 51 -0.60 -9.58 1.24
CA GLU A 51 -1.84 -10.34 1.47
C GLU A 51 -2.90 -10.06 0.39
N LEU A 52 -3.00 -8.82 -0.11
CA LEU A 52 -3.87 -8.48 -1.25
C LEU A 52 -3.56 -9.25 -2.54
N THR A 53 -2.41 -9.93 -2.59
CA THR A 53 -1.95 -10.72 -3.73
C THR A 53 -1.59 -12.17 -3.37
N SER A 54 -1.82 -12.61 -2.12
CA SER A 54 -1.26 -13.85 -1.58
C SER A 54 -1.80 -15.11 -2.25
N LEU A 55 -3.06 -15.08 -2.70
CA LEU A 55 -3.72 -16.22 -3.33
C LEU A 55 -3.58 -16.24 -4.87
N CYS A 56 -2.75 -15.38 -5.47
CA CYS A 56 -2.48 -15.44 -6.91
C CYS A 56 -1.67 -16.73 -7.23
N PRO A 57 -2.15 -17.64 -8.08
CA PRO A 57 -1.51 -18.95 -8.28
C PRO A 57 -0.15 -18.87 -9.01
N ASN A 58 0.10 -17.77 -9.73
CA ASN A 58 1.30 -17.62 -10.52
C ASN A 58 2.46 -17.04 -9.70
N THR A 59 3.41 -17.91 -9.36
CA THR A 59 4.57 -17.59 -8.52
C THR A 59 5.53 -16.58 -9.15
N TRP A 60 5.60 -16.49 -10.48
CA TRP A 60 6.42 -15.50 -11.17
C TRP A 60 5.84 -14.10 -11.05
N TRP A 61 4.52 -13.96 -11.19
CA TRP A 61 3.84 -12.68 -10.96
C TRP A 61 4.00 -12.21 -9.52
N GLN A 62 3.91 -13.11 -8.53
CA GLN A 62 4.16 -12.77 -7.13
C GLN A 62 5.59 -12.24 -6.91
N LYS A 63 6.60 -12.92 -7.45
CA LYS A 63 8.01 -12.50 -7.37
C LYS A 63 8.21 -11.12 -8.00
N LEU A 64 7.70 -10.90 -9.21
CA LEU A 64 7.82 -9.62 -9.91
C LEU A 64 7.17 -8.49 -9.09
N ARG A 65 5.95 -8.71 -8.60
CA ARG A 65 5.23 -7.75 -7.75
C ARG A 65 5.99 -7.41 -6.48
N GLN A 66 6.62 -8.40 -5.83
CA GLN A 66 7.43 -8.16 -4.64
C GLN A 66 8.63 -7.27 -4.96
N GLN A 67 9.34 -7.52 -6.07
CA GLN A 67 10.46 -6.68 -6.49
C GLN A 67 10.00 -5.25 -6.78
N LEU A 68 8.91 -5.07 -7.54
CA LEU A 68 8.35 -3.76 -7.82
C LEU A 68 7.93 -3.01 -6.54
N PHE A 69 7.33 -3.71 -5.58
CA PHE A 69 6.99 -3.13 -4.29
C PHE A 69 8.22 -2.59 -3.57
N ILE A 70 9.27 -3.41 -3.42
CA ILE A 70 10.51 -3.01 -2.73
C ILE A 70 11.12 -1.75 -3.38
N GLN A 71 11.15 -1.69 -4.71
CA GLN A 71 11.65 -0.51 -5.44
C GLN A 71 10.74 0.71 -5.24
N SER A 72 9.42 0.51 -5.26
CA SER A 72 8.44 1.60 -5.07
C SER A 72 8.44 2.18 -3.65
N GLU A 73 8.82 1.40 -2.64
CA GLU A 73 8.75 1.81 -1.23
C GLU A 73 9.64 3.02 -0.93
N ARG A 74 10.80 3.14 -1.61
CA ARG A 74 11.66 4.33 -1.47
C ARG A 74 10.91 5.60 -1.85
N TYR A 75 10.21 5.56 -2.99
CA TYR A 75 9.43 6.68 -3.51
C TYR A 75 8.22 7.00 -2.61
N ARG A 76 7.50 5.96 -2.13
CA ARG A 76 6.39 6.16 -1.19
C ARG A 76 6.84 6.82 0.11
N ARG A 77 7.98 6.40 0.67
CA ARG A 77 8.55 7.01 1.88
C ARG A 77 8.95 8.47 1.66
N LEU A 78 9.49 8.80 0.48
CA LEU A 78 9.80 10.17 0.10
C LEU A 78 8.54 11.03 -0.10
N SER A 79 7.44 10.45 -0.59
CA SER A 79 6.21 11.23 -0.85
C SER A 79 5.56 11.79 0.42
N GLY A 80 5.69 11.12 1.58
CA GLY A 80 5.01 11.56 2.81
C GLY A 80 5.42 12.97 3.26
N PRO A 81 6.72 13.25 3.44
CA PRO A 81 7.20 14.60 3.78
C PRO A 81 6.97 15.67 2.70
N LEU A 82 6.74 15.28 1.45
CA LEU A 82 6.60 16.19 0.30
C LEU A 82 5.14 16.46 -0.08
N ASP A 83 4.22 15.80 0.60
CA ASP A 83 2.80 15.93 0.32
C ASP A 83 2.23 17.20 0.95
N GLU A 84 2.03 18.20 0.11
CA GLU A 84 1.46 19.50 0.49
C GLU A 84 -0.08 19.46 0.58
N GLU A 85 -0.72 18.40 0.05
CA GLU A 85 -2.18 18.31 -0.10
C GLU A 85 -2.85 17.47 1.00
N GLY A 86 -2.09 16.92 1.96
CA GLY A 86 -2.65 16.24 3.14
C GLY A 86 -3.32 14.91 2.84
N ARG A 87 -2.65 14.04 2.08
CA ARG A 87 -3.04 12.66 1.77
C ARG A 87 -3.38 11.86 3.03
N ASP A 88 -4.55 11.24 2.98
CA ASP A 88 -5.03 10.28 3.98
C ASP A 88 -4.75 8.86 3.47
N VAL A 89 -3.64 8.27 3.92
CA VAL A 89 -3.20 6.94 3.47
C VAL A 89 -4.08 5.85 4.10
N SER A 90 -4.55 6.06 5.33
CA SER A 90 -5.50 5.13 5.97
C SER A 90 -6.80 5.00 5.19
N ALA A 91 -7.37 6.10 4.70
CA ALA A 91 -8.58 6.09 3.89
C ALA A 91 -8.38 5.35 2.56
N GLU A 92 -7.21 5.51 1.93
CA GLU A 92 -6.86 4.77 0.71
C GLU A 92 -6.78 3.26 0.98
N HIS A 93 -6.11 2.83 2.05
CA HIS A 93 -6.03 1.41 2.43
C HIS A 93 -7.40 0.85 2.81
N GLU A 94 -8.26 1.62 3.48
CA GLU A 94 -9.64 1.24 3.81
C GLU A 94 -10.46 1.01 2.54
N ALA A 95 -10.39 1.91 1.55
CA ALA A 95 -11.11 1.77 0.29
C ALA A 95 -10.67 0.51 -0.49
N ILE A 96 -9.36 0.24 -0.53
CA ILE A 96 -8.80 -0.97 -1.15
C ILE A 96 -9.29 -2.23 -0.42
N ALA A 97 -9.16 -2.29 0.90
CA ALA A 97 -9.55 -3.43 1.71
C ALA A 97 -11.04 -3.72 1.56
N LYS A 98 -11.89 -2.69 1.69
CA LYS A 98 -13.34 -2.81 1.56
C LYS A 98 -13.73 -3.37 0.19
N ALA A 99 -13.22 -2.79 -0.89
CA ALA A 99 -13.52 -3.24 -2.24
C ALA A 99 -13.12 -4.71 -2.46
N ALA A 100 -11.95 -5.10 -1.95
CA ALA A 100 -11.46 -6.47 -2.08
C ALA A 100 -12.31 -7.47 -1.28
N ILE A 101 -12.72 -7.12 -0.05
CA ILE A 101 -13.56 -7.97 0.83
C ILE A 101 -14.96 -8.16 0.24
N ILE A 102 -15.59 -7.11 -0.28
CA ILE A 102 -16.91 -7.21 -0.92
C ILE A 102 -16.86 -7.82 -2.34
N ARG A 103 -15.67 -8.27 -2.77
CA ARG A 103 -15.41 -8.88 -4.09
C ARG A 103 -15.64 -7.94 -5.28
N ASP A 104 -15.62 -6.63 -5.06
CA ASP A 104 -15.59 -5.63 -6.12
C ASP A 104 -14.17 -5.50 -6.66
N THR A 105 -13.82 -6.43 -7.55
CA THR A 105 -12.48 -6.51 -8.14
C THR A 105 -12.13 -5.26 -8.93
N GLU A 106 -13.10 -4.67 -9.62
CA GLU A 106 -12.86 -3.48 -10.45
C GLU A 106 -12.53 -2.28 -9.55
N ALA A 107 -13.32 -2.05 -8.49
CA ALA A 107 -13.04 -1.00 -7.52
C ALA A 107 -11.70 -1.22 -6.82
N ALA A 108 -11.39 -2.46 -6.41
CA ALA A 108 -10.14 -2.76 -5.73
C ALA A 108 -8.91 -2.44 -6.61
N VAL A 109 -8.97 -2.78 -7.90
CA VAL A 109 -7.91 -2.45 -8.87
C VAL A 109 -7.83 -0.94 -9.11
N ARG A 110 -8.96 -0.26 -9.28
CA ARG A 110 -8.99 1.20 -9.46
C ARG A 110 -8.40 1.93 -8.24
N HIS A 111 -8.78 1.54 -7.04
CA HIS A 111 -8.27 2.14 -5.80
C HIS A 111 -6.76 1.88 -5.63
N MET A 112 -6.29 0.66 -5.91
CA MET A 112 -4.85 0.35 -5.88
C MET A 112 -4.07 1.19 -6.90
N ALA A 113 -4.57 1.31 -8.13
CA ALA A 113 -3.92 2.12 -9.16
C ALA A 113 -3.85 3.60 -8.77
N ALA A 114 -4.93 4.14 -8.21
CA ALA A 114 -4.97 5.52 -7.70
C ALA A 114 -3.99 5.73 -6.55
N HIS A 115 -3.95 4.81 -5.57
CA HIS A 115 -3.01 4.82 -4.45
C HIS A 115 -1.54 4.87 -4.90
N LEU A 116 -1.18 4.05 -5.90
CA LEU A 116 0.18 4.04 -6.46
C LEU A 116 0.47 5.33 -7.24
N ARG A 117 -0.46 5.76 -8.09
CA ARG A 117 -0.31 6.99 -8.89
C ARG A 117 -0.16 8.23 -8.02
N ARG A 118 -0.89 8.30 -6.90
CA ARG A 118 -0.82 9.43 -5.98
C ARG A 118 0.60 9.65 -5.45
N THR A 119 1.33 8.58 -5.16
CA THR A 119 2.75 8.66 -4.81
C THR A 119 3.58 9.31 -5.92
N THR A 120 3.37 8.91 -7.17
CA THR A 120 4.05 9.50 -8.33
C THR A 120 3.70 10.98 -8.49
N ASP A 121 2.43 11.34 -8.39
CA ASP A 121 1.96 12.72 -8.57
C ASP A 121 2.57 13.66 -7.52
N ILE A 122 2.65 13.23 -6.25
CA ILE A 122 3.29 14.01 -5.18
C ILE A 122 4.76 14.26 -5.52
N LEU A 123 5.50 13.23 -5.94
CA LEU A 123 6.92 13.36 -6.25
C LEU A 123 7.18 14.25 -7.46
N LEU A 124 6.38 14.13 -8.52
CA LEU A 124 6.52 14.96 -9.73
C LEU A 124 6.17 16.43 -9.47
N LYS A 125 5.25 16.72 -8.54
CA LYS A 125 4.94 18.09 -8.10
C LYS A 125 5.97 18.64 -7.11
N SER A 126 6.71 17.77 -6.42
CA SER A 126 7.68 18.19 -5.41
C SER A 126 8.79 19.03 -6.03
N ARG A 127 9.20 20.08 -5.32
CA ARG A 127 10.30 20.98 -5.74
C ARG A 127 11.67 20.48 -5.29
N ILE A 128 11.82 19.16 -5.08
CA ILE A 128 13.14 18.62 -4.73
C ILE A 128 14.07 18.91 -5.92
N PRO A 129 15.17 19.65 -5.72
CA PRO A 129 16.17 19.77 -6.76
C PRO A 129 16.75 18.39 -7.02
N PHE A 130 16.62 17.87 -8.24
CA PHE A 130 17.51 16.81 -8.70
C PHE A 130 18.92 17.39 -8.63
N SER A 131 19.85 16.77 -7.89
CA SER A 131 21.23 17.23 -8.00
C SER A 131 21.68 16.91 -9.42
N GLU A 132 22.03 17.96 -10.17
CA GLU A 132 22.79 17.84 -11.41
C GLU A 132 24.24 17.58 -11.00
N ASP A 133 24.53 16.34 -10.58
CA ASP A 133 25.90 15.85 -10.51
C ASP A 133 26.31 15.23 -11.85
#